data_AF-A0A1B6EK27-F1
#
_entry.id   AF-A0A1B6EK27-F1
#
_cell.length_a   1.000
_cell.length_b   1.000
_cell.length_c   1.000
_cell.angle_alpha   90.00
_cell.angle_beta   90.00
_cell.angle_gamma   90.00
#
_symmetry.space_group_name_H-M   'P 1'
#
loop_
_entity.id
_entity.type
_entity.pdbx_description
1 polymer ?
#
loop_
_entity_poly.entity_id
_entity_poly.type
_entity_poly.pdbx_seq_one_letter_code
_entity_poly.pdbx_strand_id
1 'polypeptide(L)'
;AEHSWADAPVMGHLWEYIIGTDMVEGYTSDGRCLGTPEYNPPPMPIRLQWDLPPPALAAIDRSYQIALDLCNDVDLRIYMHTAYGKGFMKECKVSPDAYIQMALQLAYFRDAGRFSLTYEASMTRLYREGRTETVRPCTIEST
;
A
#
# COMPACT_ATOMS: atom_id res chain seq x y z
N ALA A 1 -5.76 -2.46 -3.17
CA ALA A 1 -6.55 -3.56 -2.56
C ALA A 1 -7.83 -2.96 -1.99
N GLU A 2 -8.94 -3.69 -2.01
CA GLU A 2 -10.13 -3.32 -1.24
C GLU A 2 -9.76 -3.37 0.26
N HIS A 3 -10.09 -2.34 1.04
CA HIS A 3 -9.55 -2.14 2.40
C HIS A 3 -10.53 -2.56 3.52
N SER A 4 -11.80 -2.84 3.19
CA SER A 4 -12.81 -3.19 4.18
C SER A 4 -12.50 -4.50 4.89
N TRP A 5 -12.02 -5.51 4.16
CA TRP A 5 -11.81 -6.86 4.67
C TRP A 5 -10.51 -7.04 5.47
N ALA A 6 -9.49 -6.20 5.28
CA ALA A 6 -8.23 -6.29 6.01
C ALA A 6 -7.40 -5.00 6.02
N ASP A 7 -6.45 -4.92 6.96
CA ASP A 7 -5.42 -3.88 6.98
C ASP A 7 -4.21 -4.26 6.10
N ALA A 8 -3.42 -3.25 5.74
CA ALA A 8 -2.28 -3.37 4.82
C ALA A 8 -1.32 -4.57 5.07
N PRO A 9 -1.00 -4.98 6.32
CA PRO A 9 -0.07 -6.09 6.55
C PRO A 9 -0.48 -7.42 5.94
N VAL A 10 -1.79 -7.68 5.78
CA VAL A 10 -2.26 -8.93 5.17
C VAL A 10 -1.84 -8.98 3.69
N MET A 11 -2.06 -7.89 2.96
CA MET A 11 -1.60 -7.78 1.58
C MET A 11 -0.08 -7.70 1.47
N GLY A 12 0.58 -7.03 2.42
CA GLY A 12 2.04 -6.96 2.51
C GLY A 12 2.67 -8.34 2.59
N HIS A 13 2.18 -9.20 3.50
CA HIS A 13 2.67 -10.58 3.62
C HIS A 13 2.40 -11.43 2.38
N LEU A 14 1.25 -11.27 1.73
CA LEU A 14 0.95 -11.96 0.47
C LEU A 14 1.96 -11.56 -0.61
N TRP A 15 2.22 -10.27 -0.77
CA TRP A 15 3.19 -9.78 -1.76
C TRP A 15 4.62 -10.21 -1.44
N GLU A 16 5.06 -10.12 -0.19
CA GLU A 16 6.36 -10.62 0.25
C GLU A 16 6.53 -12.11 -0.06
N TYR A 17 5.51 -12.91 0.22
CA TYR A 17 5.53 -14.34 -0.08
C TYR A 17 5.60 -14.61 -1.59
N ILE A 18 4.78 -13.94 -2.40
CA ILE A 18 4.79 -14.12 -3.86
C ILE A 18 6.13 -13.70 -4.45
N ILE A 19 6.60 -12.49 -4.12
CA ILE A 19 7.87 -11.97 -4.65
C ILE A 19 9.05 -12.83 -4.19
N GLY A 20 9.07 -13.20 -2.90
CA GLY A 20 10.12 -14.06 -2.35
C GLY A 20 10.12 -15.46 -2.98
N THR A 21 8.94 -16.05 -3.18
CA THR A 21 8.79 -17.35 -3.84
C THR A 21 9.18 -17.26 -5.31
N ASP A 22 8.77 -16.22 -6.05
CA ASP A 22 9.12 -16.02 -7.47
C ASP A 22 10.63 -15.91 -7.69
N MET A 23 11.35 -15.29 -6.76
CA MET A 23 12.82 -15.24 -6.78
C MET A 23 13.50 -16.59 -6.53
N VAL A 24 12.82 -17.56 -5.90
CA VAL A 24 13.39 -18.84 -5.44
C VAL A 24 12.90 -20.03 -6.27
N GLU A 25 11.60 -20.11 -6.59
CA GLU A 25 11.00 -21.12 -7.49
C GLU A 25 11.43 -20.91 -8.94
N GLY A 26 11.87 -19.69 -9.26
CA GLY A 26 13.02 -19.45 -10.10
C GLY A 26 12.75 -19.45 -11.60
N TYR A 27 13.62 -18.70 -12.25
CA TYR A 27 13.72 -18.62 -13.69
C TYR A 27 15.10 -19.14 -14.11
N THR A 28 15.19 -19.73 -15.29
CA THR A 28 16.47 -19.99 -15.94
C THR A 28 17.22 -18.66 -16.16
N SER A 29 18.53 -18.72 -16.43
CA SER A 29 19.37 -17.52 -16.61
C SER A 29 18.94 -16.61 -17.77
N ASP A 30 18.15 -17.14 -18.70
CA ASP A 30 17.51 -16.44 -19.82
C ASP A 30 16.05 -16.02 -19.53
N GLY A 31 15.57 -16.18 -18.29
CA GLY A 31 14.29 -15.64 -17.81
C GLY A 31 13.07 -16.53 -18.06
N ARG A 32 13.23 -17.83 -18.33
CA ARG A 32 12.10 -18.76 -18.51
C ARG A 32 11.76 -19.45 -17.20
N CYS A 33 10.49 -19.76 -16.96
CA CYS A 33 10.07 -20.51 -15.77
C CYS A 33 10.82 -21.85 -15.69
N LEU A 34 11.35 -22.18 -14.51
CA LEU A 34 11.90 -23.51 -14.24
C LEU A 34 10.78 -24.55 -14.20
N GLY A 35 11.08 -25.77 -14.66
CA GLY A 35 10.14 -26.89 -14.68
C GLY A 35 9.84 -27.40 -16.09
N THR A 36 9.02 -28.44 -16.15
CA THR A 36 8.57 -29.04 -17.41
C THR A 36 7.20 -28.49 -17.76
N PRO A 37 7.01 -27.86 -18.94
CA PRO A 37 5.69 -27.38 -19.35
C PRO A 37 4.68 -28.53 -19.36
N GLU A 38 3.54 -28.33 -18.69
CA GLU A 38 2.42 -29.25 -18.80
C GLU A 38 1.64 -28.93 -20.10
N TYR A 39 1.54 -29.91 -20.99
CA TYR A 39 0.90 -29.75 -22.30
C TYR A 39 -0.58 -30.17 -22.32
N ASN A 40 -1.14 -30.51 -21.16
CA ASN A 40 -2.58 -30.66 -21.00
C ASN A 40 -3.15 -29.29 -20.66
N PRO A 41 -3.66 -28.51 -21.65
CA PRO A 41 -4.13 -27.17 -21.36
C PRO A 41 -5.32 -27.26 -20.40
N PRO A 42 -5.41 -26.34 -19.42
CA PRO A 42 -6.63 -26.19 -18.65
C PRO A 42 -7.81 -25.86 -19.60
N PRO A 43 -9.06 -26.00 -19.14
CA PRO A 43 -10.21 -25.57 -19.91
C PRO A 43 -10.02 -24.15 -20.45
N MET A 44 -10.43 -23.92 -21.70
CA MET A 44 -10.34 -22.60 -22.32
C MET A 44 -11.04 -21.55 -21.44
N PRO A 45 -10.43 -20.36 -21.24
CA PRO A 45 -11.06 -19.28 -20.49
C PRO A 45 -12.45 -18.94 -21.04
N ILE A 46 -13.43 -18.81 -20.15
CA ILE A 46 -14.80 -18.49 -20.52
C ILE A 46 -14.98 -16.97 -20.47
N ARG A 47 -15.39 -16.38 -21.60
CA ARG A 47 -15.74 -14.95 -21.65
C ARG A 47 -17.06 -14.73 -20.90
N LEU A 48 -17.01 -13.93 -19.83
CA LEU A 48 -18.22 -13.45 -19.16
C LEU A 48 -18.98 -12.50 -20.09
N GLN A 49 -20.27 -12.75 -20.28
CA GLN A 49 -21.16 -11.96 -21.11
C GLN A 49 -22.21 -11.28 -20.24
N TRP A 50 -22.48 -10.00 -20.53
CA TRP A 50 -23.42 -9.18 -19.78
C TRP A 50 -24.36 -8.49 -20.77
N ASP A 51 -25.66 -8.56 -20.50
CA ASP A 51 -26.65 -7.75 -21.21
C ASP A 51 -26.67 -6.34 -20.61
N LEU A 52 -26.15 -5.37 -21.35
CA LEU A 52 -26.00 -3.99 -20.88
C LEU A 52 -27.06 -3.09 -21.52
N PRO A 53 -28.18 -2.81 -20.84
CA PRO A 53 -29.21 -1.93 -21.38
C PRO A 53 -28.68 -0.48 -21.44
N PRO A 54 -29.30 0.40 -22.26
CA PRO A 54 -28.83 1.79 -22.41
C PRO A 54 -28.61 2.57 -21.10
N PRO A 55 -29.45 2.43 -20.04
CA PRO A 55 -29.19 3.08 -18.76
C PRO A 55 -27.91 2.60 -18.06
N ALA A 56 -27.54 1.32 -18.22
CA ALA A 56 -26.32 0.75 -17.66
C ALA A 56 -25.09 1.28 -18.41
N LEU A 57 -25.14 1.33 -19.74
CA LEU A 57 -24.08 1.92 -20.57
C LEU A 57 -23.84 3.39 -20.17
N ALA A 58 -24.91 4.18 -20.04
CA ALA A 58 -24.80 5.56 -19.59
C ALA A 58 -24.24 5.69 -18.17
N ALA A 59 -24.51 4.74 -17.27
CA ALA A 59 -23.94 4.72 -15.92
C ALA A 59 -22.44 4.38 -15.94
N ILE A 60 -22.01 3.48 -16.83
CA ILE A 60 -20.60 3.13 -17.03
C ILE A 60 -19.84 4.37 -17.54
N ASP A 61 -20.36 5.06 -18.55
CA ASP A 61 -19.70 6.26 -19.10
C ASP A 61 -19.55 7.36 -18.06
N ARG A 62 -20.60 7.60 -17.25
CA ARG A 62 -20.52 8.55 -16.13
C ARG A 62 -19.50 8.13 -15.08
N SER A 63 -19.49 6.85 -14.68
CA SER A 63 -18.57 6.33 -13.67
C SER A 63 -17.13 6.39 -14.15
N TYR A 64 -16.89 6.14 -15.44
CA TYR A 64 -15.58 6.28 -16.07
C TYR A 64 -15.09 7.72 -15.97
N GLN A 65 -15.93 8.70 -16.32
CA GLN A 65 -15.50 10.10 -16.24
C GLN A 65 -15.18 10.52 -14.80
N ILE A 66 -16.01 10.12 -13.83
CA ILE A 66 -15.73 10.36 -12.40
C ILE A 66 -14.40 9.73 -11.98
N ALA A 67 -14.15 8.47 -12.35
CA ALA A 67 -12.91 7.79 -12.03
C ALA A 67 -11.70 8.46 -12.68
N LEU A 68 -11.83 8.91 -13.93
CA LEU A 68 -10.78 9.62 -14.65
C LEU A 68 -10.45 10.96 -13.99
N ASP A 69 -11.46 11.74 -13.62
CA ASP A 69 -11.27 13.02 -12.93
C ASP A 69 -10.57 12.81 -11.57
N LEU A 70 -11.01 11.82 -10.79
CA LEU A 70 -10.38 11.47 -9.51
C LEU A 70 -8.92 11.00 -9.69
N CYS A 71 -8.64 10.18 -10.70
CA CYS A 71 -7.27 9.74 -10.99
C CYS A 71 -6.36 10.91 -11.38
N ASN A 72 -6.88 11.90 -12.09
CA ASN A 72 -6.12 13.07 -12.53
C ASN A 72 -5.90 14.11 -11.42
N ASP A 73 -6.67 14.05 -10.33
CA ASP A 73 -6.54 14.95 -9.17
C ASP A 73 -5.56 14.42 -8.10
N VAL A 74 -4.95 13.25 -8.30
CA VAL A 74 -3.95 12.69 -7.39
C VAL A 74 -2.54 13.21 -7.73
N ASP A 75 -1.94 13.97 -6.82
CA ASP A 75 -0.49 14.27 -6.84
C ASP A 75 0.27 13.28 -5.96
N LEU A 76 1.21 12.53 -6.55
CA LEU A 76 1.99 11.49 -5.88
C LEU A 76 3.48 11.70 -6.10
N ARG A 77 4.22 11.87 -5.01
CA ARG A 77 5.68 11.89 -5.01
C ARG A 77 6.25 10.72 -4.21
N ILE A 78 6.94 9.80 -4.89
CA ILE A 78 7.72 8.74 -4.24
C ILE A 78 9.14 9.23 -3.96
N TYR A 79 9.47 9.43 -2.69
CA TYR A 79 10.81 9.88 -2.26
C TYR A 79 11.56 8.76 -1.54
N MET A 80 12.72 8.38 -2.08
CA MET A 80 13.60 7.39 -1.48
C MET A 80 14.78 8.08 -0.79
N HIS A 81 14.77 8.07 0.54
CA HIS A 81 15.86 8.61 1.35
C HIS A 81 16.97 7.57 1.52
N THR A 82 18.18 7.85 1.01
CA THR A 82 19.30 6.90 1.03
C THR A 82 20.50 7.36 1.86
N ALA A 83 20.42 8.52 2.53
CA ALA A 83 21.56 9.03 3.31
C ALA A 83 21.81 8.20 4.58
N TYR A 84 20.75 7.68 5.20
CA TYR A 84 20.80 6.78 6.36
C TYR A 84 19.49 5.99 6.49
N GLY A 85 19.42 5.09 7.46
CA GLY A 85 18.21 4.31 7.77
C GLY A 85 18.10 3.95 9.25
N LYS A 86 17.34 2.88 9.55
CA LYS A 86 17.05 2.45 10.93
C LYS A 86 18.29 2.18 11.80
N GLY A 87 19.44 1.87 11.19
CA GLY A 87 20.70 1.64 11.92
C GLY A 87 21.13 2.87 12.70
N PHE A 88 21.28 4.01 12.01
CA PHE A 88 21.62 5.30 12.62
C PHE A 88 20.63 5.71 13.72
N MET A 89 19.32 5.63 13.45
CA MET A 89 18.29 5.99 14.42
C MET A 89 18.39 5.18 15.71
N LYS A 90 18.68 3.87 15.58
CA LYS A 90 18.87 2.96 16.72
C LYS A 90 20.16 3.23 17.49
N GLU A 91 21.25 3.63 16.82
CA GLU A 91 22.48 4.07 17.49
C GLU A 91 22.22 5.32 18.36
N CYS A 92 21.37 6.23 17.89
CA CYS A 92 20.89 7.37 18.66
C CYS A 92 19.87 7.00 19.76
N LYS A 93 19.53 5.71 19.92
CA LYS A 93 18.51 5.20 20.87
C LYS A 93 17.11 5.76 20.62
N VAL A 94 16.76 6.03 19.37
CA VAL A 94 15.44 6.53 18.97
C VAL A 94 14.69 5.44 18.20
N SER A 95 13.38 5.33 18.44
CA SER A 95 12.51 4.48 17.62
C SER A 95 12.48 5.01 16.18
N PRO A 96 12.77 4.18 15.15
CA PRO A 96 12.71 4.63 13.76
C PRO A 96 11.34 5.18 13.37
N ASP A 97 10.28 4.61 13.90
CA ASP A 97 8.90 5.00 13.66
C ASP A 97 8.60 6.40 14.24
N ALA A 98 8.88 6.60 15.53
CA ALA A 98 8.74 7.89 16.19
C ALA A 98 9.63 8.98 15.55
N TYR A 99 10.83 8.61 15.09
CA TYR A 99 11.73 9.52 14.37
C TYR A 99 11.06 10.04 13.09
N ILE A 100 10.45 9.16 12.29
CA ILE A 100 9.77 9.54 11.06
C ILE A 100 8.53 10.38 11.37
N GLN A 101 7.74 10.04 12.41
CA GLN A 101 6.59 10.85 12.82
C GLN A 101 6.99 12.29 13.17
N MET A 102 8.07 12.48 13.94
CA MET A 102 8.59 13.81 14.27
C MET A 102 9.12 14.55 13.04
N ALA A 103 9.79 13.85 12.12
CA ALA A 103 10.25 14.44 10.87
C ALA A 103 9.06 14.93 10.00
N LEU A 104 7.96 14.18 9.97
CA LEU A 104 6.73 14.57 9.27
C LEU A 104 6.08 15.80 9.91
N GLN A 105 6.01 15.88 11.25
CA GLN A 105 5.51 17.09 11.94
C GLN A 105 6.34 18.32 11.58
N LEU A 106 7.68 18.19 11.63
CA LEU A 106 8.58 19.29 11.29
C LEU A 106 8.49 19.69 9.82
N ALA A 107 8.39 18.73 8.91
CA ALA A 107 8.25 19.00 7.47
C ALA A 107 6.95 19.77 7.19
N TYR A 108 5.83 19.32 7.77
CA TYR A 108 4.55 20.00 7.62
C TYR A 108 4.57 21.40 8.23
N PHE A 109 5.13 21.58 9.42
CA PHE A 109 5.25 22.91 10.05
C PHE A 109 6.07 23.89 9.20
N ARG A 110 7.17 23.43 8.60
CA ARG A 110 8.00 24.26 7.72
C ARG A 110 7.29 24.69 6.44
N ASP A 111 6.44 23.83 5.91
CA ASP A 111 5.67 24.11 4.70
C ASP A 111 4.43 24.99 4.97
N ALA A 112 3.65 24.63 5.98
CA ALA A 112 2.34 25.24 6.25
C ALA A 112 2.35 26.30 7.36
N GLY A 113 3.45 26.48 8.10
CA GLY A 113 3.57 27.42 9.22
C GLY A 113 2.75 27.06 10.47
N ARG A 114 2.22 25.84 10.53
CA ARG A 114 1.40 25.33 11.64
C ARG A 114 1.51 23.81 11.73
N PHE A 115 1.20 23.27 12.91
CA PHE A 115 1.02 21.83 13.09
C PHE A 115 -0.38 21.39 12.69
N SER A 116 -0.53 20.12 12.30
CA SER A 116 -1.81 19.52 11.92
C SER A 116 -2.06 18.23 12.68
N LEU A 117 -3.33 17.98 13.00
CA LEU A 117 -3.76 16.71 13.56
C LEU A 117 -3.34 15.58 12.62
N THR A 118 -2.62 14.62 13.18
CA THR A 118 -2.01 13.52 12.45
C THR A 118 -2.60 12.21 12.92
N TYR A 119 -2.96 11.35 11.97
CA TYR A 119 -3.43 9.99 12.20
C TYR A 119 -2.30 9.01 11.92
N GLU A 120 -2.04 8.10 12.85
CA GLU A 120 -1.17 6.95 12.66
C GLU A 120 -1.92 5.68 13.07
N ALA A 121 -1.95 4.69 12.18
CA ALA A 121 -2.57 3.41 12.47
C ALA A 121 -1.63 2.54 13.32
N SER A 122 -2.11 2.08 14.47
CA SER A 122 -1.40 1.11 15.31
C SER A 122 -2.20 -0.19 15.41
N MET A 123 -1.56 -1.33 15.18
CA MET A 123 -2.25 -2.62 15.10
C MET A 123 -2.67 -3.13 16.48
N THR A 124 -3.91 -3.60 16.61
CA THR A 124 -4.44 -4.23 17.82
C THR A 124 -4.56 -5.75 17.70
N ARG A 125 -3.81 -6.36 16.78
CA ARG A 125 -3.85 -7.81 16.45
C ARG A 125 -3.48 -8.76 17.59
N LEU A 126 -3.04 -8.24 18.74
CA LEU A 126 -2.89 -9.03 19.97
C LEU A 126 -4.25 -9.45 20.55
N TYR A 127 -5.32 -8.73 20.20
CA TYR A 127 -6.68 -9.05 20.59
C TYR A 127 -7.40 -9.80 19.47
N ARG A 128 -8.36 -10.65 19.84
CA ARG A 128 -9.22 -11.35 18.89
C ARG A 128 -9.91 -10.34 17.97
N GLU A 129 -9.79 -10.56 16.66
CA GLU A 129 -10.39 -9.71 15.62
C GLU A 129 -9.89 -8.24 15.65
N GLY A 130 -8.75 -7.99 16.32
CA GLY A 130 -8.13 -6.67 16.36
C GLY A 130 -7.71 -6.17 14.99
N ARG A 131 -8.07 -4.92 14.69
CA ARG A 131 -7.71 -4.16 13.49
C ARG A 131 -6.64 -3.13 13.85
N THR A 132 -7.04 -1.86 13.92
CA THR A 132 -6.17 -0.73 14.25
C THR A 132 -6.80 0.18 15.30
N GLU A 133 -5.96 0.84 16.09
CA GLU A 133 -6.28 2.04 16.86
C GLU A 133 -5.50 3.23 16.29
N THR A 134 -5.95 4.45 16.61
CA THR A 134 -5.35 5.71 16.23
C THR A 134 -4.30 6.15 17.25
N VAL A 135 -3.05 6.21 16.84
CA VAL A 135 -2.04 7.03 17.51
C VAL A 135 -2.18 8.46 16.98
N ARG A 136 -1.99 9.45 17.86
CA ARG A 136 -2.08 10.89 17.55
C ARG A 136 -0.70 11.53 17.78
N PRO A 137 0.22 11.50 16.79
CA PRO A 137 1.60 11.95 16.98
C PRO A 137 1.76 13.45 17.23
N CYS A 138 0.77 14.26 16.86
CA CYS A 138 0.73 15.69 17.14
C CYS A 138 0.37 15.93 18.62
N THR A 139 1.35 15.84 19.52
CA THR A 139 1.27 16.14 20.96
C THR A 139 1.92 17.49 21.29
N ILE A 140 1.79 17.96 22.54
CA ILE A 140 2.42 19.20 23.03
C ILE A 140 3.94 19.16 22.86
N GLU A 141 4.56 18.01 23.08
CA GLU A 141 6.02 17.80 22.95
C GLU A 141 6.48 17.80 21.49
N SER A 142 5.56 17.58 20.54
CA SER A 142 5.86 17.53 19.12
C SER A 142 5.68 18.88 18.39
N THR A 143 5.13 19.89 19.09
CA THR A 143 4.81 21.23 18.56
C THR A 143 5.72 22.32 19.11
#